data_AF-A0A5J4PGK0-F1
#
_entry.id   AF-A0A5J4PGK0-F1
#
_cell.length_a   1.000
_cell.length_b   1.000
_cell.length_c   1.000
_cell.angle_alpha   90.00
_cell.angle_beta   90.00
_cell.angle_gamma   90.00
#
_symmetry.space_group_name_H-M   'P 1'
#
loop_
_entity.id
_entity.type
_entity.pdbx_description
1 polymer ?
#
loop_
_entity_poly.entity_id
_entity_poly.type
_entity_poly.pdbx_seq_one_letter_code
_entity_poly.pdbx_strand_id
1 'polypeptide(L)' 'MKQTLLSDSRIRLRAPEPEDLTLMYETENDTSLWEFGCLTSPYSRFALKQYIESTQNDLFA' A
#
# COMPACT_ATOMS: atom_id res chain seq x y z
N MET A 1 26.68 -10.03 -5.11
CA MET A 1 25.46 -10.49 -5.80
C MET A 1 24.32 -9.63 -5.28
N LYS A 2 23.66 -8.82 -6.14
CA LYS A 2 22.54 -7.97 -5.72
C LYS A 2 21.38 -8.89 -5.35
N GLN A 3 21.05 -8.96 -4.07
CA GLN A 3 19.83 -9.60 -3.59
C GLN A 3 18.68 -8.86 -4.27
N THR A 4 17.80 -9.58 -4.98
CA THR A 4 16.56 -9.01 -5.53
C THR A 4 15.64 -8.80 -4.33
N LEU A 5 15.83 -7.67 -3.66
CA LEU A 5 15.16 -7.34 -2.40
C LEU A 5 13.65 -7.29 -2.70
N LEU A 6 12.84 -7.96 -1.87
CA LEU A 6 11.37 -7.99 -1.87
C LEU A 6 10.64 -9.14 -2.62
N SER A 7 11.29 -10.28 -2.90
CA SER A 7 10.57 -11.47 -3.40
C SER A 7 11.19 -12.81 -2.99
N ASP A 8 10.36 -13.84 -2.80
CA ASP A 8 10.74 -15.25 -2.69
C ASP A 8 9.89 -16.15 -3.61
N SER A 9 9.94 -17.47 -3.41
CA SER A 9 9.19 -18.46 -4.22
C SER A 9 7.66 -18.41 -4.08
N ARG A 10 7.14 -17.69 -3.09
CA ARG A 10 5.71 -17.63 -2.73
C ARG A 10 5.14 -16.23 -2.83
N ILE A 11 5.93 -15.22 -2.49
CA ILE A 11 5.48 -13.84 -2.35
C ILE A 11 6.45 -12.90 -3.06
N ARG A 12 5.88 -11.93 -3.79
CA ARG A 12 6.61 -10.81 -4.36
C ARG A 12 5.91 -9.53 -3.94
N LEU A 13 6.66 -8.61 -3.35
CA LEU A 13 6.18 -7.28 -3.02
C LEU A 13 6.54 -6.32 -4.15
N ARG A 14 5.66 -5.36 -4.37
CA ARG A 14 5.85 -4.25 -5.32
C ARG A 14 5.22 -2.99 -4.73
N ALA A 15 5.58 -1.84 -5.29
CA ALA A 15 4.89 -0.61 -4.97
C ALA A 15 3.41 -0.69 -5.39
N PRO A 16 2.50 -0.01 -4.68
CA PRO A 16 1.09 0.10 -5.09
C PRO A 16 0.94 0.81 -6.44
N GLU A 17 0.01 0.33 -7.25
CA GLU A 17 -0.38 0.90 -8.54
C GLU A 17 -1.84 1.37 -8.50
N PRO A 18 -2.30 2.26 -9.41
CA PRO A 18 -3.67 2.77 -9.39
C PRO A 18 -4.77 1.70 -9.36
N GLU A 19 -4.53 0.55 -9.99
CA GLU A 19 -5.42 -0.62 -10.00
C GLU A 19 -5.59 -1.27 -8.61
N ASP A 20 -4.65 -1.09 -7.68
CA ASP A 20 -4.74 -1.62 -6.31
C ASP A 20 -5.62 -0.77 -5.39
N LEU A 21 -6.06 0.41 -5.86
CA LEU A 21 -6.82 1.37 -5.05
C LEU A 21 -8.07 0.74 -4.40
N THR A 22 -8.74 -0.16 -5.11
CA THR A 22 -9.93 -0.85 -4.58
C THR A 22 -9.57 -1.74 -3.40
N LEU A 23 -8.52 -2.55 -3.53
CA LEU A 23 -8.06 -3.45 -2.48
C LEU A 23 -7.58 -2.66 -1.25
N MET A 24 -6.82 -1.59 -1.47
CA MET A 24 -6.39 -0.69 -0.41
C MET A 24 -7.59 -0.05 0.29
N TYR A 25 -8.58 0.44 -0.46
CA TYR A 25 -9.78 1.04 0.11
C TYR A 25 -10.55 0.05 0.99
N GLU A 26 -10.75 -1.19 0.53
CA GLU A 26 -11.45 -2.21 1.30
C GLU A 26 -10.69 -2.57 2.58
N THR A 27 -9.37 -2.77 2.48
CA THR A 27 -8.54 -3.17 3.62
C THR A 27 -8.45 -2.07 4.69
N GLU A 28 -8.14 -0.83 4.28
CA GLU A 28 -7.96 0.29 5.21
C GLU A 28 -9.28 0.73 5.87
N ASN A 29 -10.42 0.45 5.25
CA ASN A 29 -11.75 0.77 5.79
C ASN A 29 -12.42 -0.42 6.50
N ASP A 30 -11.77 -1.58 6.57
CA ASP A 30 -12.25 -2.71 7.37
C ASP A 30 -11.83 -2.54 8.84
N THR A 31 -12.77 -2.08 9.66
CA THR A 31 -12.54 -1.83 11.09
C THR A 31 -12.21 -3.09 11.88
N SER A 32 -12.53 -4.28 11.36
CA SER A 32 -12.14 -5.54 12.01
C SER A 32 -10.64 -5.77 12.00
N LEU A 33 -9.91 -5.14 11.07
CA LEU A 33 -8.46 -5.25 10.95
C LEU A 33 -7.70 -4.18 11.75
N TRP A 34 -8.39 -3.18 12.32
CA TRP A 34 -7.76 -2.03 12.96
C TRP A 34 -7.00 -2.38 14.23
N GLU A 35 -7.33 -3.49 14.90
CA GLU A 35 -6.57 -3.98 16.05
C GLU A 35 -5.11 -4.32 15.69
N PHE A 36 -4.84 -4.62 14.41
CA PHE A 36 -3.52 -4.95 13.89
C PHE A 36 -2.82 -3.76 13.22
N GLY A 37 -3.45 -2.59 13.18
CA GLY A 37 -2.98 -1.41 12.45
C GLY A 37 -2.85 -0.16 13.30
N CYS A 38 -2.56 0.96 12.65
CA CYS A 38 -2.46 2.29 13.27
C CYS A 38 -3.63 3.22 12.89
N LEU A 39 -4.67 2.67 12.27
CA LEU A 39 -5.79 3.44 11.73
C LEU A 39 -6.73 3.87 12.84
N THR A 40 -7.17 5.12 12.77
CA THR A 40 -8.12 5.73 13.71
C THR A 40 -9.38 6.28 13.02
N SER A 41 -9.39 6.28 11.68
CA SER A 41 -10.49 6.77 10.86
C SER A 41 -10.46 6.09 9.48
N PRO A 42 -11.61 5.89 8.81
CA PRO A 42 -11.66 5.34 7.46
C PRO A 42 -11.05 6.31 6.43
N TYR A 43 -10.48 5.77 5.35
CA TYR A 43 -9.88 6.54 4.26
C TYR A 43 -10.81 6.66 3.05
N SER A 44 -10.93 7.87 2.48
CA SER A 44 -11.62 8.06 1.21
C SER A 44 -10.80 7.50 0.02
N ARG A 45 -11.49 7.08 -1.05
CA ARG A 45 -10.83 6.70 -2.31
C ARG A 45 -9.94 7.80 -2.87
N PHE A 46 -10.35 9.06 -2.71
CA PHE A 46 -9.56 10.21 -3.16
C PHE A 46 -8.24 10.33 -2.39
N ALA A 47 -8.28 10.19 -1.06
CA ALA A 47 -7.08 10.24 -0.23
C ALA A 47 -6.08 9.13 -0.58
N LEU A 48 -6.57 7.90 -0.75
CA LEU A 48 -5.71 6.76 -1.14
C LEU A 48 -5.15 6.93 -2.56
N LYS A 49 -5.93 7.47 -3.50
CA LYS A 49 -5.43 7.79 -4.84
C LYS A 49 -4.29 8.82 -4.78
N GLN A 50 -4.48 9.91 -4.03
CA GLN A 50 -3.43 10.91 -3.83
C GLN A 50 -2.18 10.32 -3.17
N TYR A 51 -2.35 9.38 -2.23
CA TYR A 51 -1.23 8.66 -1.63
C TYR A 51 -0.44 7.86 -2.69
N ILE A 52 -1.10 7.09 -3.56
CA ILE A 52 -0.44 6.35 -4.64
C ILE A 52 0.28 7.32 -5.60
N GLU A 53 -0.36 8.42 -5.98
CA GLU A 53 0.21 9.42 -6.90
C GLU A 53 1.37 10.22 -6.29
N SER A 54 1.35 10.47 -4.99
CA SER A 54 2.37 11.23 -4.26
C SER A 54 3.52 10.37 -3.74
N THR A 55 3.40 9.04 -3.83
CA THR A 55 4.48 8.12 -3.46
C THR A 55 5.63 8.29 -4.45
N GLN A 56 6.53 9.23 -4.13
CA GLN A 56 7.83 9.31 -4.75
C GLN A 56 8.60 8.10 -4.23
N ASN A 57 8.57 7.00 -4.98
CA ASN A 57 9.59 5.96 -4.91
C ASN A 57 10.88 6.60 -5.35
N ASP A 58 11.49 7.27 -4.40
CA ASP A 58 12.66 8.03 -4.65
C ASP A 58 13.78 7.07 -5.08
N LEU A 59 14.33 7.38 -6.26
CA LEU A 59 15.44 6.63 -6.83
C LEU A 59 16.80 7.22 -6.39
N PHE A 60 16.84 8.43 -5.77
CA PHE A 60 18.07 9.23 -5.53
C PHE A 60 18.08 10.29 -4.39
N ALA A 61 17.07 10.44 -3.56
CA ALA A 61 16.97 11.35 -2.41
C ALA A 61 17.54 10.76 -1.11
#